data_AF-K1Z511-F1
#
_entry.id   AF-K1Z511-F1
#
_cell.length_a   1.000
_cell.length_b   1.000
_cell.length_c   1.000
_cell.angle_alpha   90.00
_cell.angle_beta   90.00
_cell.angle_gamma   90.00
#
_symmetry.space_group_name_H-M   'P 1'
#
loop_
_entity.id
_entity.type
_entity.pdbx_description
1 polymer ?
#
loop_
_entity_poly.entity_id
_entity_poly.type
_entity_poly.pdbx_seq_one_letter_code
_entity_poly.pdbx_strand_id
1 'polypeptide(L)'
;MFHFAKSKRGETLISVLVGVIILALAIGAITTILMQNRTIDEDYNTNNTVFLLRTNAENIVKKMDTKSLAEKDVFYLSKDSSSKIFQILTGTTNDSYRYINSDGDLVTNTGSYGWTLYSRVFLLEKNDTTLGEPHQIIKAGIKELIRK
;
A
#
# COMPACT_ATOMS: atom_id res chain seq x y z
N MET A 1 -7.16 -44.38 45.20
CA MET A 1 -7.63 -43.05 44.74
C MET A 1 -6.75 -42.01 45.43
N PHE A 2 -5.71 -41.50 44.76
CA PHE A 2 -4.76 -40.60 45.42
C PHE A 2 -5.40 -39.22 45.64
N HIS A 3 -5.64 -38.86 46.90
CA HIS A 3 -6.08 -37.53 47.32
C HIS A 3 -4.93 -36.50 47.23
N PHE A 4 -4.29 -36.37 46.06
CA PHE A 4 -3.19 -35.40 45.86
C PHE A 4 -3.64 -33.96 46.18
N ALA A 5 -4.89 -33.63 45.86
CA ALA A 5 -5.49 -32.32 46.10
C ALA A 5 -5.67 -31.93 47.58
N LYS A 6 -5.57 -32.88 48.53
CA LYS A 6 -5.68 -32.61 49.99
C LYS A 6 -4.32 -32.53 50.70
N SER A 7 -3.21 -32.69 49.97
CA SER A 7 -1.88 -32.54 50.56
C SER A 7 -1.34 -31.13 50.32
N LYS A 8 -0.67 -30.53 51.31
CA LYS A 8 -0.04 -29.20 51.18
C LYS A 8 0.85 -29.07 49.93
N ARG A 9 1.51 -30.16 49.51
CA ARG A 9 2.34 -30.19 48.29
C ARG A 9 1.50 -30.18 47.01
N GLY A 10 0.35 -30.85 47.00
CA GLY A 10 -0.58 -30.84 45.86
C GLY A 10 -1.33 -29.52 45.72
N GLU A 11 -1.72 -28.88 46.83
CA GLU A 11 -2.29 -27.52 46.84
C GLU A 11 -1.28 -26.49 46.29
N THR A 12 -0.01 -26.62 46.67
CA THR A 12 1.09 -25.77 46.14
C THR A 12 1.31 -26.01 44.65
N LEU A 13 1.26 -27.25 44.18
CA LEU A 13 1.42 -27.56 42.76
C LEU A 13 0.26 -27.00 41.93
N ILE A 14 -0.98 -27.15 42.42
CA ILE A 14 -2.17 -26.62 41.75
C ILE A 14 -2.13 -25.09 41.71
N SER A 15 -1.75 -24.43 42.79
CA SER A 15 -1.66 -22.96 42.81
C SER A 15 -0.58 -22.43 41.86
N VAL A 16 0.57 -23.11 41.77
CA VAL A 16 1.61 -22.79 40.79
C VAL A 16 1.11 -23.03 39.36
N LEU A 17 0.43 -24.14 39.10
CA LEU A 17 -0.11 -24.45 37.76
C LEU A 17 -1.13 -23.39 37.31
N VAL A 18 -2.05 -23.02 38.20
CA VAL A 18 -3.05 -21.98 37.93
C VAL A 18 -2.36 -20.63 37.70
N GLY A 19 -1.34 -20.29 38.50
CA GLY A 19 -0.54 -19.07 38.32
C GLY A 19 0.15 -19.01 36.96
N VAL A 20 0.76 -20.12 36.51
CA VAL A 20 1.41 -20.21 35.20
C VAL A 20 0.41 -20.07 34.05
N ILE A 21 -0.78 -20.68 34.17
CA ILE A 21 -1.84 -20.57 33.16
C ILE A 21 -2.33 -19.12 33.05
N ILE A 22 -2.58 -18.45 34.17
CA ILE A 22 -3.00 -17.04 34.18
C ILE A 22 -1.93 -16.16 33.53
N LEU A 23 -0.66 -16.39 33.86
CA LEU A 23 0.45 -15.63 33.28
C LEU A 23 0.55 -15.85 31.75
N ALA A 24 0.40 -17.09 31.29
CA ALA A 24 0.43 -17.40 29.86
C ALA A 24 -0.72 -16.72 29.10
N LEU A 25 -1.93 -16.69 29.67
CA LEU A 25 -3.07 -15.99 29.09
C LEU A 25 -2.84 -14.48 29.03
N ALA A 26 -2.29 -13.89 30.09
CA ALA A 26 -1.98 -12.46 30.13
C ALA A 26 -0.93 -12.09 29.06
N ILE A 27 0.15 -12.86 28.94
CA ILE A 27 1.18 -12.63 27.92
C ILE A 27 0.60 -12.80 26.52
N GLY A 28 -0.20 -13.86 26.29
CA GLY A 28 -0.85 -14.09 24.99
C GLY A 28 -1.82 -12.99 24.57
N ALA A 29 -2.56 -12.42 25.53
CA ALA A 29 -3.43 -11.29 25.27
C ALA A 29 -2.63 -10.03 24.89
N ILE A 30 -1.56 -9.74 25.62
CA ILE A 30 -0.69 -8.59 25.35
C ILE A 30 -0.03 -8.71 23.97
N THR A 31 0.52 -9.87 23.62
CA THR A 31 1.15 -10.06 22.30
C THR A 31 0.14 -9.90 21.17
N THR A 32 -1.08 -10.38 21.34
CA THR A 32 -2.16 -10.22 20.35
C THR A 32 -2.53 -8.76 20.15
N ILE A 33 -2.69 -7.99 21.22
CA ILE A 33 -2.99 -6.55 21.15
C ILE A 33 -1.86 -5.78 20.45
N LEU A 34 -0.60 -6.07 20.80
CA LEU A 34 0.57 -5.44 20.18
C LEU A 34 0.67 -5.76 18.68
N MET A 35 0.39 -7.01 18.28
CA MET A 35 0.35 -7.41 16.88
C MET A 35 -0.76 -6.68 16.12
N GLN A 36 -1.96 -6.61 16.68
CA GLN A 36 -3.09 -5.90 16.05
C GLN A 36 -2.79 -4.41 15.88
N ASN A 37 -2.27 -3.74 16.90
CA ASN A 37 -1.91 -2.33 16.81
C ASN A 37 -0.86 -2.07 15.73
N ARG A 38 0.18 -2.90 15.66
CA ARG A 38 1.20 -2.79 14.61
C ARG A 38 0.60 -2.94 13.21
N THR A 39 -0.27 -3.93 13.00
CA THR A 39 -0.93 -4.13 11.71
C THR A 39 -1.80 -2.92 11.35
N ILE A 40 -2.54 -2.36 12.32
CA ILE A 40 -3.38 -1.17 12.10
C ILE A 40 -2.52 0.03 11.69
N ASP A 41 -1.40 0.27 12.36
CA ASP A 41 -0.50 1.39 12.04
C ASP A 41 0.11 1.23 10.64
N GLU A 42 0.51 0.00 10.29
CA GLU A 42 1.07 -0.32 8.97
C GLU A 42 0.04 -0.17 7.85
N ASP A 43 -1.18 -0.68 8.05
CA ASP A 43 -2.29 -0.55 7.10
C ASP A 43 -2.70 0.92 6.94
N TYR A 44 -2.76 1.67 8.04
CA TYR A 44 -3.09 3.09 8.02
C TYR A 44 -2.05 3.88 7.21
N ASN A 45 -0.76 3.66 7.47
CA ASN A 45 0.31 4.35 6.76
C ASN A 45 0.32 4.01 5.26
N THR A 46 0.11 2.73 4.93
CA THR A 46 0.04 2.25 3.53
C THR A 46 -1.14 2.86 2.79
N ASN A 47 -2.33 2.82 3.39
CA ASN A 47 -3.55 3.38 2.78
C ASN A 47 -3.44 4.89 2.57
N ASN A 48 -2.88 5.63 3.55
CA ASN A 48 -2.62 7.05 3.41
C ASN A 48 -1.61 7.35 2.30
N THR A 49 -0.52 6.59 2.21
CA THR A 49 0.50 6.77 1.16
C THR A 49 -0.11 6.54 -0.21
N VAL A 50 -0.85 5.44 -0.39
CA VAL A 50 -1.54 5.14 -1.66
C VAL A 50 -2.57 6.22 -2.01
N PHE A 51 -3.34 6.70 -1.03
CA PHE A 51 -4.30 7.78 -1.22
C PHE A 51 -3.63 9.07 -1.68
N LEU A 52 -2.58 9.52 -0.98
CA LEU A 52 -1.84 10.73 -1.34
C LEU A 52 -1.21 10.63 -2.72
N LEU A 53 -0.55 9.51 -3.02
CA LEU A 53 0.01 9.24 -4.34
C LEU A 53 -1.07 9.32 -5.43
N ARG A 54 -2.25 8.75 -5.18
CA ARG A 54 -3.36 8.73 -6.14
C ARG A 54 -3.91 10.12 -6.39
N THR A 55 -4.21 10.86 -5.32
CA THR A 55 -4.73 12.23 -5.44
C THR A 55 -3.74 13.15 -6.14
N ASN A 56 -2.45 13.06 -5.81
CA ASN A 56 -1.41 13.85 -6.48
C ASN A 56 -1.30 13.50 -7.97
N ALA A 57 -1.27 12.20 -8.28
CA ALA A 57 -1.22 11.69 -9.65
C ALA A 57 -2.42 12.17 -10.49
N GLU A 58 -3.64 12.08 -9.96
CA GLU A 58 -4.86 12.57 -10.62
C GLU A 58 -4.82 14.10 -10.81
N ASN A 59 -4.38 14.85 -9.80
CA ASN A 59 -4.27 16.31 -9.88
C ASN A 59 -3.25 16.78 -10.93
N ILE A 60 -2.16 16.03 -11.09
CA ILE A 60 -1.16 16.30 -12.14
C ILE A 60 -1.80 16.05 -13.50
N VAL A 61 -2.36 14.86 -13.73
CA VAL A 61 -2.89 14.49 -15.05
C VAL A 61 -4.05 15.39 -15.48
N LYS A 62 -4.92 15.82 -14.56
CA LYS A 62 -5.99 16.80 -14.86
C LYS A 62 -5.49 18.14 -15.40
N LYS A 63 -4.22 18.48 -15.17
CA LYS A 63 -3.57 19.72 -15.64
C LYS A 63 -2.68 19.51 -16.86
N MET A 64 -2.55 18.27 -17.33
CA MET A 64 -1.72 17.93 -18.49
C MET A 64 -2.55 17.94 -19.77
N ASP A 65 -1.87 18.10 -20.90
CA ASP A 65 -2.50 17.87 -22.20
C ASP A 65 -2.60 16.35 -22.48
N THR A 66 -3.82 15.84 -22.36
CA THR A 66 -4.18 14.43 -22.56
C THR A 66 -4.95 14.22 -23.86
N LYS A 67 -4.99 15.20 -24.76
CA LYS A 67 -5.77 15.15 -26.02
C LYS A 67 -5.29 14.05 -26.98
N SER A 68 -4.02 13.65 -26.88
CA SER A 68 -3.43 12.60 -27.70
C SER A 68 -3.81 11.18 -27.28
N LEU A 69 -4.47 11.01 -26.13
CA LEU A 69 -4.86 9.71 -25.61
C LEU A 69 -6.20 9.26 -26.22
N ALA A 70 -6.24 8.01 -26.69
CA ALA A 70 -7.46 7.37 -27.15
C ALA A 70 -8.24 6.75 -25.98
N GLU A 71 -9.55 6.57 -26.16
CA GLU A 71 -10.36 5.88 -25.17
C GLU A 71 -9.83 4.46 -24.91
N LYS A 72 -9.74 4.08 -23.64
CA LYS A 72 -9.15 2.84 -23.11
C LYS A 72 -7.63 2.74 -23.21
N ASP A 73 -6.95 3.83 -23.55
CA ASP A 73 -5.50 3.85 -23.52
C ASP A 73 -4.98 3.75 -22.09
N VAL A 74 -4.02 2.84 -21.92
CA VAL A 74 -3.17 2.77 -20.73
C VAL A 74 -1.96 3.66 -20.95
N PHE A 75 -1.70 4.50 -19.96
CA PHE A 75 -0.57 5.42 -20.00
C PHE A 75 0.13 5.55 -18.64
N TYR A 76 1.35 6.07 -18.71
CA TYR A 76 2.24 6.23 -17.58
C TYR A 76 2.64 7.69 -17.43
N LEU A 77 2.80 8.10 -16.18
CA LEU A 77 3.28 9.42 -15.83
C LEU A 77 4.76 9.32 -15.46
N SER A 78 5.60 10.04 -16.19
CA SER A 78 7.03 10.12 -15.92
C SER A 78 7.40 11.56 -15.59
N LYS A 79 8.29 11.75 -14.61
CA LYS A 79 8.84 13.05 -14.26
C LYS A 79 10.25 13.13 -14.81
N ASP A 80 10.50 14.07 -15.69
CA ASP A 80 11.85 14.31 -16.18
C ASP A 80 12.74 14.78 -15.03
N SER A 81 13.88 14.12 -14.86
CA SER A 81 14.76 14.33 -13.71
C SER A 81 15.45 15.68 -13.73
N SER A 82 15.62 16.28 -14.92
CA SER A 82 16.33 17.53 -15.13
C SER A 82 15.38 18.73 -15.02
N SER A 83 14.34 18.76 -15.85
CA SER A 83 13.37 19.85 -15.97
C SER A 83 12.28 19.80 -14.89
N LYS A 84 12.13 18.66 -14.20
CA LYS A 84 11.04 18.39 -13.25
C LYS A 84 9.64 18.47 -13.87
N ILE A 85 9.55 18.48 -15.20
CA ILE A 85 8.30 18.48 -15.95
C ILE A 85 7.75 17.05 -16.02
N PHE A 86 6.44 16.92 -15.90
CA PHE A 86 5.75 15.66 -16.11
C PHE A 86 5.44 15.44 -17.58
N GLN A 87 5.55 14.19 -18.02
CA GLN A 87 5.23 13.75 -19.38
C GLN A 87 4.36 12.48 -19.34
N ILE A 88 3.50 12.36 -20.34
CA ILE A 88 2.65 11.19 -20.56
C ILE A 88 3.35 10.26 -21.53
N LEU A 89 3.44 8.99 -21.16
CA LEU A 89 4.05 7.93 -21.97
C LEU A 89 3.01 6.85 -22.23
N THR A 90 2.85 6.44 -23.48
CA THR A 90 1.91 5.40 -23.92
C THR A 90 2.63 4.19 -24.48
N GLY A 91 1.94 3.06 -24.58
CA GLY A 91 2.50 1.83 -25.18
C GLY A 91 3.27 0.95 -24.19
N THR A 92 3.42 -0.32 -24.57
CA THR A 92 3.95 -1.39 -23.69
C THR A 92 5.43 -1.25 -23.38
N THR A 93 6.21 -0.60 -24.25
CA THR A 93 7.64 -0.32 -24.03
C THR A 93 7.88 0.63 -22.86
N ASN A 94 6.85 1.36 -22.42
CA ASN A 94 6.91 2.31 -21.32
C ASN A 94 6.43 1.73 -19.99
N ASP A 95 6.18 0.42 -19.90
CA ASP A 95 5.71 -0.25 -18.68
C ASP A 95 6.67 -0.08 -17.48
N SER A 96 7.97 0.14 -17.75
CA SER A 96 8.97 0.44 -16.70
C SER A 96 8.66 1.73 -15.94
N TYR A 97 7.90 2.67 -16.51
CA TYR A 97 7.53 3.93 -15.87
C TYR A 97 6.39 3.80 -14.85
N ARG A 98 5.84 2.59 -14.68
CA ARG A 98 4.80 2.34 -13.67
C ARG A 98 5.32 2.32 -12.24
N TYR A 99 6.61 2.04 -12.04
CA TYR A 99 7.13 1.79 -10.71
C TYR A 99 7.59 3.07 -10.03
N ILE A 100 7.08 3.33 -8.83
CA ILE A 100 7.39 4.54 -8.05
C ILE A 100 7.68 4.22 -6.58
N ASN A 101 8.37 5.13 -5.90
CA ASN A 101 8.53 5.11 -4.45
C ASN A 101 7.35 5.79 -3.72
N SER A 102 7.42 5.85 -2.38
CA SER A 102 6.43 6.52 -1.52
C SER A 102 6.28 8.02 -1.79
N ASP A 103 7.30 8.64 -2.38
CA ASP A 103 7.31 10.07 -2.74
C ASP A 103 6.77 10.32 -4.17
N GLY A 104 6.53 9.25 -4.92
CA GLY A 104 6.01 9.30 -6.29
C GLY A 104 7.09 9.44 -7.38
N ASP A 105 8.36 9.32 -7.03
CA ASP A 105 9.50 9.32 -7.94
C ASP A 105 9.68 7.95 -8.61
N LEU A 106 10.15 7.97 -9.86
CA LEU A 106 10.38 6.78 -10.68
C LEU A 106 11.45 5.88 -10.09
N VAL A 107 11.15 4.58 -10.00
CA VAL A 107 12.12 3.53 -9.64
C VAL A 107 12.47 2.72 -10.88
N THR A 108 13.67 2.94 -11.43
CA THR A 108 14.14 2.26 -12.65
C THR A 108 14.68 0.85 -12.40
N ASN A 109 15.27 0.59 -11.23
CA ASN A 109 15.77 -0.73 -10.84
C ASN A 109 14.99 -1.28 -9.64
N THR A 110 13.88 -1.96 -9.93
CA THR A 110 13.00 -2.56 -8.91
C THR A 110 13.67 -3.73 -8.17
N GLY A 111 14.60 -4.43 -8.83
CA GLY A 111 15.32 -5.57 -8.25
C GLY A 111 16.23 -5.18 -7.08
N SER A 112 16.95 -4.06 -7.21
CA SER A 112 17.85 -3.55 -6.16
C SER A 112 17.21 -2.50 -5.24
N TYR A 113 15.98 -2.08 -5.51
CA TYR A 113 15.30 -1.10 -4.65
C TYR A 113 15.02 -1.70 -3.27
N GLY A 114 15.48 -1.02 -2.22
CA GLY A 114 15.47 -1.52 -0.84
C GLY A 114 14.29 -1.06 0.01
N TRP A 115 13.34 -0.32 -0.57
CA TRP A 115 12.17 0.21 0.13
C TRP A 115 10.87 -0.27 -0.52
N THR A 116 9.74 0.16 0.03
CA THR A 116 8.41 -0.16 -0.52
C THR A 116 8.25 0.37 -1.95
N LEU A 117 7.84 -0.52 -2.85
CA LEU A 117 7.60 -0.22 -4.25
C LEU A 117 6.09 -0.12 -4.53
N TYR A 118 5.68 0.93 -5.23
CA TYR A 118 4.32 1.12 -5.69
C TYR A 118 4.25 1.04 -7.22
N SER A 119 3.13 0.57 -7.73
CA SER A 119 2.77 0.62 -9.15
C SER A 119 1.76 1.73 -9.37
N ARG A 120 1.98 2.57 -10.36
CA ARG A 120 1.10 3.63 -10.83
C ARG A 120 0.82 3.43 -12.32
N VAL A 121 -0.44 3.22 -12.65
CA VAL A 121 -0.93 3.03 -14.02
C VAL A 121 -2.17 3.89 -14.19
N PHE A 122 -2.31 4.55 -15.34
CA PHE A 122 -3.52 5.30 -15.66
C PHE A 122 -4.27 4.67 -16.81
N LEU A 123 -5.59 4.86 -16.78
CA LEU A 123 -6.51 4.46 -17.84
C LEU A 123 -7.38 5.65 -18.19
N LEU A 124 -7.42 6.01 -19.47
CA LEU A 124 -8.46 6.90 -20.01
C LEU A 124 -9.72 6.07 -20.26
N GLU A 125 -10.73 6.16 -19.40
CA GLU A 125 -11.93 5.32 -19.52
C GLU A 125 -12.91 5.82 -20.58
N LYS A 126 -13.07 7.14 -20.68
CA LYS A 126 -14.00 7.76 -21.61
C LYS A 126 -13.40 9.05 -22.14
N ASN A 127 -13.53 9.28 -23.44
CA ASN A 127 -13.21 10.55 -24.08
C ASN A 127 -14.46 11.09 -24.78
N ASP A 128 -15.07 12.12 -24.23
CA ASP A 128 -16.28 12.72 -24.79
C ASP A 128 -15.96 14.09 -25.38
N THR A 129 -15.88 14.16 -26.70
CA THR A 129 -15.56 15.39 -27.44
C THR A 129 -16.79 16.09 -27.98
N THR A 130 -18.00 15.66 -27.59
CA THR A 130 -19.26 16.12 -28.21
C THR A 130 -19.67 17.54 -27.79
N LEU A 131 -19.15 18.04 -26.67
CA LEU A 131 -19.50 19.35 -26.08
C LEU A 131 -18.44 20.44 -26.29
N GLY A 132 -17.55 20.27 -27.28
CA GLY A 132 -16.53 21.25 -27.65
C GLY A 132 -15.20 21.05 -26.91
N GLU A 133 -15.20 21.09 -25.58
CA GLU A 133 -14.02 20.69 -24.78
C GLU A 133 -14.01 19.16 -24.58
N PRO A 134 -12.86 18.48 -24.68
CA PRO A 134 -12.78 17.05 -24.38
C PRO A 134 -13.08 16.78 -22.90
N HIS A 135 -14.22 16.16 -22.62
CA HIS A 135 -14.55 15.63 -21.30
C HIS A 135 -13.94 14.23 -21.17
N GLN A 136 -12.80 14.16 -20.50
CA GLN A 136 -12.08 12.91 -20.28
C GLN A 136 -12.29 12.37 -18.86
N ILE A 137 -12.61 11.07 -18.75
CA ILE A 137 -12.63 10.35 -17.48
C ILE A 137 -11.35 9.55 -17.37
N ILE A 138 -10.45 9.97 -16.47
CA ILE A 138 -9.17 9.32 -16.24
C ILE A 138 -9.18 8.69 -14.86
N LYS A 139 -8.78 7.41 -14.76
CA LYS A 139 -8.59 6.71 -13.50
C LYS A 139 -7.11 6.42 -13.24
N ALA A 140 -6.67 6.68 -12.02
CA ALA A 140 -5.34 6.32 -11.53
C ALA A 140 -5.41 5.03 -10.70
N GLY A 141 -4.78 3.97 -11.20
CA GLY A 141 -4.53 2.75 -10.45
C GLY A 141 -3.19 2.87 -9.71
N ILE A 142 -3.25 2.99 -8.38
CA ILE A 142 -2.06 2.89 -7.53
C ILE A 142 -2.19 1.72 -6.58
N LYS A 143 -1.16 0.87 -6.55
CA LYS A 143 -1.10 -0.34 -5.74
C LYS A 143 0.31 -0.53 -5.16
N GLU A 144 0.40 -0.91 -3.90
CA GLU A 144 1.66 -1.40 -3.31
C GLU A 144 2.01 -2.78 -3.89
N LEU A 145 3.28 -2.99 -4.27
CA LEU A 145 3.73 -4.24 -4.90
C LEU A 145 4.64 -5.08 -4.00
N ILE A 146 5.67 -4.46 -3.42
CA ILE A 146 6.70 -5.16 -2.66
C ILE A 146 7.10 -4.28 -1.49
N ARG A 147 7.05 -4.83 -0.28
CA ARG A 147 7.66 -4.28 0.92
C ARG A 147 8.89 -5.14 1.22
N LYS A 148 10.09 -4.54 1.14
CA LYS A 148 11.36 -5.21 1.48
C LYS A 148 11.81 -4.80 2.87
#